data_AF-A0A835G2P6-F1
#
_entry.id   AF-A0A835G2P6-F1
#
_cell.length_a   1.000
_cell.length_b   1.000
_cell.length_c   1.000
_cell.angle_alpha   90.00
_cell.angle_beta   90.00
_cell.angle_gamma   90.00
#
_symmetry.space_group_name_H-M   'P 1'
#
loop_
_entity.id
_entity.type
_entity.pdbx_description
1 polymer ?
#
loop_
_entity_poly.entity_id
_entity_poly.type
_entity_poly.pdbx_seq_one_letter_code
_entity_poly.pdbx_strand_id
1 'polypeptide(L)' 'MVDDLEGQIAKRARYSRRRTHNDDADIDYINERNAKFNKKLERFYGEHTAEIKQNLERGTAI' A
#
# COMPACT_ATOMS: atom_id res chain seq x y z
N MET A 1 -30.82 -21.19 -0.11
CA MET A 1 -29.82 -21.22 -1.22
C MET A 1 -29.48 -19.80 -1.67
N VAL A 2 -30.47 -18.94 -1.95
CA VAL A 2 -30.22 -17.53 -2.32
C VAL A 2 -29.57 -16.74 -1.18
N ASP A 3 -30.11 -16.85 0.03
CA ASP A 3 -29.58 -16.11 1.21
C ASP A 3 -28.12 -16.47 1.56
N ASP A 4 -27.74 -17.74 1.39
CA ASP A 4 -26.35 -18.17 1.60
C ASP A 4 -25.41 -17.58 0.54
N LEU A 5 -25.88 -17.49 -0.71
CA LEU A 5 -25.13 -16.91 -1.82
C LEU A 5 -24.93 -15.40 -1.64
N GLU A 6 -25.96 -14.69 -1.16
CA GLU A 6 -25.86 -13.28 -0.77
C GLU A 6 -24.89 -13.07 0.40
N GLY A 7 -24.92 -13.97 1.40
CA GLY A 7 -23.95 -13.99 2.50
C GLY A 7 -22.51 -14.17 2.03
N GLN A 8 -22.27 -15.07 1.08
CA GLN A 8 -20.94 -15.28 0.50
C GLN A 8 -20.47 -14.07 -0.33
N ILE A 9 -21.35 -13.44 -1.09
CA ILE A 9 -21.05 -12.21 -1.84
C ILE A 9 -20.66 -11.08 -0.88
N ALA A 10 -21.43 -10.88 0.19
CA ALA A 10 -21.14 -9.86 1.19
C ALA A 10 -19.78 -10.09 1.88
N LYS A 11 -19.44 -11.36 2.18
CA LYS A 11 -18.14 -11.73 2.75
C LYS A 11 -16.99 -11.45 1.77
N ARG A 12 -17.17 -11.80 0.49
CA ARG A 12 -16.15 -11.56 -0.57
C ARG A 12 -15.90 -10.08 -0.80
N ALA A 13 -16.94 -9.25 -0.80
CA ALA A 13 -16.83 -7.81 -0.97
C ALA A 13 -15.99 -7.14 0.13
N ARG A 14 -16.02 -7.68 1.36
CA ARG A 14 -15.30 -7.15 2.53
C ARG A 14 -13.90 -7.75 2.73
N TYR A 15 -13.47 -8.68 1.87
CA TYR A 15 -12.19 -9.38 2.01
C TYR A 15 -11.00 -8.43 1.92
N SER A 16 -11.02 -7.51 0.95
CA SER A 16 -10.01 -6.44 0.83
C SER A 16 -10.48 -5.21 1.59
N ARG A 17 -9.98 -5.04 2.81
CA ARG A 17 -10.30 -3.88 3.65
C ARG A 17 -9.50 -2.66 3.21
N ARG A 18 -10.17 -1.50 3.12
CA ARG A 18 -9.50 -0.21 2.89
C ARG A 18 -8.66 0.13 4.14
N ARG A 19 -7.36 0.39 3.94
CA ARG A 19 -6.51 0.94 5.00
C ARG A 19 -6.84 2.42 5.20
N THR A 20 -6.78 2.89 6.44
CA THR A 20 -6.91 4.32 6.75
C THR A 20 -5.82 5.10 6.02
N HIS A 21 -6.21 6.22 5.40
CA HIS A 21 -5.26 7.15 4.82
C HIS A 21 -4.62 7.95 5.96
N ASN A 22 -3.31 8.12 5.93
CA ASN A 22 -2.61 8.99 6.86
C ASN A 22 -2.22 10.25 6.09
N ASP A 23 -2.81 11.39 6.43
CA ASP A 23 -2.57 12.67 5.75
C ASP A 23 -1.20 13.26 6.11
N ASP A 24 -0.60 12.82 7.23
CA ASP A 24 0.72 13.26 7.70
C ASP A 24 1.89 12.46 7.09
N ALA A 25 1.60 11.49 6.22
CA ALA A 25 2.65 10.68 5.59
C ALA A 25 3.27 11.41 4.40
N ASP A 26 4.59 11.26 4.21
CA ASP A 26 5.29 11.79 3.04
C ASP A 26 4.70 11.21 1.75
N ILE A 27 4.30 12.11 0.85
CA ILE A 27 3.63 11.74 -0.41
C ILE A 27 4.70 11.60 -1.51
N ASP A 28 4.94 10.36 -1.93
CA ASP A 28 5.88 9.99 -3.00
C ASP A 28 5.21 9.82 -4.38
N TYR A 29 3.95 10.25 -4.53
CA TYR A 29 3.14 10.01 -5.72
C TYR A 29 2.39 11.26 -6.20
N ILE A 30 2.21 11.35 -7.52
CA ILE A 30 1.46 12.45 -8.15
C ILE A 30 -0.02 12.07 -8.36
N ASN A 31 -0.35 10.78 -8.46
CA ASN A 31 -1.71 10.30 -8.70
C ASN A 31 -2.03 9.01 -7.92
N GLU A 32 -3.33 8.68 -7.79
CA GLU A 32 -3.78 7.53 -7.00
C GLU A 32 -3.31 6.17 -7.56
N ARG A 33 -3.17 6.06 -8.90
CA ARG A 33 -2.65 4.83 -9.53
C ARG A 33 -1.17 4.62 -9.20
N ASN A 34 -0.40 5.70 -9.19
CA ASN A 34 1.01 5.73 -8.81
C ASN A 34 1.14 5.39 -7.32
N ALA A 35 0.30 5.95 -6.43
CA ALA A 35 0.27 5.58 -5.01
C ALA A 35 0.08 4.07 -4.78
N LYS A 36 -0.84 3.45 -5.53
CA LYS A 36 -1.07 2.00 -5.46
C LYS A 36 0.12 1.20 -6.00
N PHE A 37 0.81 1.74 -7.00
CA PHE A 37 2.00 1.13 -7.58
C PHE A 37 3.21 1.23 -6.65
N ASN A 38 3.48 2.41 -6.06
CA ASN A 38 4.53 2.59 -5.03
C ASN A 38 4.29 1.65 -3.84
N LYS A 39 3.04 1.54 -3.34
CA LYS A 39 2.67 0.54 -2.30
C LYS A 39 2.86 -0.91 -2.75
N LYS A 40 2.85 -1.20 -4.05
CA LYS A 40 3.19 -2.52 -4.58
C LYS A 40 4.71 -2.70 -4.55
N LEU A 41 5.48 -1.74 -5.04
CA LEU A 41 6.94 -1.78 -5.01
C LEU A 41 7.47 -1.94 -3.59
N GLU A 42 6.97 -1.15 -2.63
CA GLU A 42 7.38 -1.24 -1.22
C GLU A 42 7.17 -2.64 -0.64
N ARG A 43 6.08 -3.34 -1.02
CA ARG A 43 5.82 -4.71 -0.54
C ARG A 43 6.80 -5.75 -1.08
N PHE A 44 7.35 -5.55 -2.28
CA PHE A 44 8.25 -6.52 -2.91
C PHE A 44 9.72 -6.16 -2.71
N TYR A 45 10.04 -4.87 -2.69
CA TYR A 45 11.42 -4.38 -2.72
C TYR A 45 11.82 -3.65 -1.44
N GLY A 46 10.87 -3.26 -0.58
CA GLY A 46 11.18 -2.46 0.62
C GLY A 46 12.15 -3.14 1.57
N GLU A 47 12.11 -4.47 1.68
CA GLU A 47 13.09 -5.23 2.47
C GLU A 47 14.51 -5.11 1.89
N HIS A 48 14.63 -5.09 0.57
CA HIS A 48 15.91 -5.04 -0.13
C HIS A 48 16.44 -3.61 -0.32
N THR A 49 15.57 -2.60 -0.33
CA THR A 49 15.92 -1.19 -0.55
C THR A 49 15.94 -0.36 0.73
N ALA A 50 15.81 -0.99 1.91
CA ALA A 50 15.80 -0.30 3.20
C ALA A 50 17.04 0.58 3.42
N GLU A 51 18.24 0.09 3.08
CA GLU A 51 19.49 0.84 3.20
C GLU A 51 19.51 2.06 2.25
N ILE A 52 19.11 1.86 1.00
CA ILE A 52 19.03 2.93 -0.01
C ILE A 52 18.09 4.04 0.48
N LYS A 53 16.93 3.66 1.02
CA LYS A 53 15.94 4.62 1.55
C LYS A 53 16.52 5.45 2.69
N GLN A 54 17.19 4.80 3.64
CA GLN A 54 17.84 5.52 4.73
C GLN A 54 18.98 6.44 4.24
N ASN A 55 19.72 6.04 3.20
CA ASN A 55 20.78 6.87 2.63
C ASN A 55 20.21 8.12 1.95
N LEU A 56 19.07 8.01 1.27
CA LEU A 56 18.36 9.19 0.74
C LEU A 56 17.92 10.15 1.87
N GLU A 57 17.35 9.62 2.95
CA GLU A 57 16.90 10.42 4.10
C GLU A 57 18.07 11.07 4.85
N ARG A 58 19.26 10.45 4.84
CA ARG A 58 20.50 10.99 5.43
C ARG A 58 21.25 11.95 4.52
N GLY A 59 20.68 12.35 3.38
CA GLY A 59 21.28 13.34 2.47
C GLY A 59 22.38 12.75 1.58
N THR A 60 22.25 11.48 1.19
CA THR A 60 23.19 10.73 0.32
C THR A 60 24.62 10.62 0.85
N ALA A 61 24.83 10.91 2.13
CA ALA A 61 26.14 10.87 2.78
C ALA A 61 26.48 9.43 3.24
N ILE A 62 26.95 8.62 2.29
CA ILE A 62 27.95 7.56 2.50
C ILE A 62 29.06 7.79 1.48
#